data_AF-A0A2S6CRI2-F1
#
_entry.id   AF-A0A2S6CRI2-F1
#
_cell.length_a   1.000
_cell.length_b   1.000
_cell.length_c   1.000
_cell.angle_alpha   90.00
_cell.angle_beta   90.00
_cell.angle_gamma   90.00
#
_symmetry.space_group_name_H-M   'P 1'
#
loop_
_entity.id
_entity.type
_entity.pdbx_description
1 polymer ?
#
loop_
_entity_poly.entity_id
_entity_poly.type
_entity_poly.pdbx_seq_one_letter_code
_entity_poly.pdbx_strand_id
1 'polypeptide(L)' 'SKIIKSRLDGRIMNRDLNGARGIYLRALVDTPWLRENLDLCIC' A
#
# COMPACT_ATOMS: atom_id res chain seq x y z
N SER A 1 14.01 9.29 7.92
CA SER A 1 13.01 8.20 8.05
C SER A 1 12.01 8.56 9.14
N LYS A 2 10.74 8.81 8.80
CA LYS A 2 9.67 9.16 9.76
C LYS A 2 8.76 7.94 9.96
N ILE A 3 8.39 7.60 11.20
CA ILE A 3 7.38 6.57 11.48
C ILE A 3 6.02 7.24 11.64
N ILE A 4 4.98 6.66 11.05
CA ILE A 4 3.59 7.07 11.18
C ILE A 4 2.84 6.01 11.97
N LYS A 5 2.11 6.41 13.00
CA LYS A 5 1.14 5.57 13.71
C LYS A 5 -0.26 5.85 13.18
N SER A 6 -0.94 4.81 12.73
CA SER A 6 -2.34 4.86 12.37
C SER A 6 -3.19 5.18 13.60
N ARG A 7 -4.15 6.08 13.44
CA ARG A 7 -5.09 6.46 14.51
C ARG A 7 -6.25 5.47 14.64
N LEU A 8 -6.50 4.67 13.61
CA LEU A 8 -7.63 3.74 13.56
C LEU A 8 -7.30 2.41 14.23
N ASP A 9 -6.14 1.84 13.92
CA ASP A 9 -5.72 0.49 14.35
C ASP A 9 -4.38 0.50 15.11
N GLY A 10 -3.80 1.67 15.36
CA GLY A 10 -2.55 1.81 16.10
C GLY A 10 -1.30 1.27 15.40
N ARG A 11 -1.41 0.77 14.17
CA ARG A 11 -0.28 0.20 13.42
C ARG A 11 0.76 1.26 13.11
N ILE A 12 2.03 0.90 13.21
CA ILE A 12 3.16 1.79 12.92
C ILE A 12 3.86 1.37 11.64
N MET A 13 4.21 2.33 10.79
CA MET A 13 4.96 2.07 9.56
C MET A 13 5.84 3.25 9.19
N ASN A 14 6.97 2.98 8.53
CA ASN A 14 7.78 4.03 7.93
C ASN A 14 6.96 4.80 6.88
N ARG A 15 7.09 6.14 6.85
CA ARG A 15 6.36 7.05 5.97
C ARG A 15 6.61 6.74 4.50
N ASP A 16 7.85 6.48 4.13
CA ASP A 16 8.27 6.31 2.75
C ASP A 16 7.80 4.95 2.22
N LEU A 17 7.87 3.90 3.06
CA LEU A 17 7.21 2.62 2.78
C LEU A 17 5.70 2.77 2.62
N ASN A 18 5.04 3.61 3.44
CA ASN A 18 3.60 3.87 3.30
C ASN A 18 3.27 4.64 2.02
N GLY A 19 4.12 5.59 1.64
CA GLY A 19 4.02 6.31 0.37
C GLY A 19 4.13 5.36 -0.81
N ALA A 20 5.17 4.51 -0.84
CA ALA A 20 5.37 3.51 -1.87
C ALA A 20 4.19 2.53 -1.97
N ARG A 21 3.69 2.04 -0.83
CA ARG A 21 2.50 1.19 -0.77
C ARG A 21 1.27 1.88 -1.38
N GLY A 22 1.06 3.17 -1.09
CA GLY A 22 -0.05 3.94 -1.66
C GLY A 22 0.06 4.08 -3.18
N ILE A 23 1.26 4.33 -3.72
CA ILE A 23 1.52 4.39 -5.16
C ILE A 23 1.24 3.03 -5.80
N TYR A 24 1.78 1.95 -5.22
CA TYR A 24 1.56 0.59 -5.70
C TYR A 24 0.07 0.24 -5.75
N LEU A 25 -0.68 0.48 -4.66
CA LEU A 25 -2.12 0.22 -4.61
C LEU A 25 -2.89 1.04 -5.67
N ARG A 26 -2.49 2.28 -5.93
CA ARG A 26 -3.10 3.12 -6.96
C ARG A 26 -2.84 2.55 -8.36
N ALA A 27 -1.60 2.13 -8.64
CA ALA A 27 -1.24 1.50 -9.91
C ALA A 27 -2.08 0.24 -10.19
N LEU A 28 -2.34 -0.60 -9.18
CA LEU A 28 -3.19 -1.78 -9.32
C LEU A 28 -4.64 -1.44 -9.69
N VAL A 29 -5.18 -0.34 -9.19
CA VAL A 29 -6.54 0.13 -9.52
C VAL A 29 -6.57 0.75 -10.91
N ASP A 30 -5.58 1.60 -11.22
CA ASP A 30 -5.48 2.30 -12.50
C ASP A 30 -5.16 1.35 -13.66
N THR A 31 -4.61 0.17 -13.35
CA THR A 31 -4.04 -0.79 -14.30
C THR A 31 -4.59 -2.20 -14.05
N PRO A 32 -5.81 -2.54 -14.51
CA PRO A 32 -6.48 -3.78 -14.14
C PRO A 32 -5.67 -5.05 -14.46
N TRP A 33 -4.98 -5.10 -15.61
CA TRP A 33 -4.14 -6.25 -15.96
C TRP A 33 -2.99 -6.45 -14.96
N LEU A 34 -2.46 -5.37 -14.36
CA LEU A 34 -1.41 -5.45 -13.35
C LEU A 34 -1.94 -6.14 -12.09
N ARG A 35 -3.17 -5.81 -11.68
CA ARG A 35 -3.85 -6.48 -10.57
C ARG A 35 -4.13 -7.97 -10.84
N GLU A 36 -4.43 -8.34 -12.07
CA GLU A 36 -4.70 -9.74 -12.44
C GLU A 36 -3.44 -10.59 -12.55
N ASN A 37 -2.31 -9.99 -12.94
CA ASN A 37 -1.04 -10.70 -13.16
C ASN A 37 -0.10 -10.65 -11.96
N LEU A 38 -0.33 -9.75 -11.00
CA LEU A 38 0.26 -9.85 -9.67
C LEU A 38 -0.73 -10.60 -8.79
N ASP A 39 -0.36 -11.81 -8.36
CA ASP A 39 -1.15 -12.70 -7.50
C ASP A 39 -1.35 -12.06 -6.10
N LEU A 40 -2.23 -11.07 -6.05
CA LEU A 40 -2.51 -10.25 -4.89
C LEU A 40 -3.60 -10.91 -4.06
N CYS A 41 -3.18 -11.80 -3.16
CA CYS A 41 -3.97 -12.10 -1.98
C CYS A 41 -4.00 -10.85 -1.08
N ILE A 42 -4.88 -9.90 -1.39
CA ILE A 42 -5.31 -8.84 -0.46
C ILE A 42 -6.57 -9.37 0.23
N CYS A 43 -6.38 -10.08 1.34
CA CYS A 43 -7.41 -10.38 2.33
C CYS A 43 -7.20 -9.50 3.56
#